data_AF-A0A832CFD4-F1
#
_entry.id   AF-A0A832CFD4-F1
#
_cell.length_a   1.000
_cell.length_b   1.000
_cell.length_c   1.000
_cell.angle_alpha   90.00
_cell.angle_beta   90.00
_cell.angle_gamma   90.00
#
_symmetry.space_group_name_H-M   'P 1'
#
loop_
_entity.id
_entity.type
_entity.pdbx_description
1 polymer ?
#
loop_
_entity_poly.entity_id
_entity_poly.type
_entity_poly.pdbx_seq_one_letter_code
_entity_poly.pdbx_strand_id
1 'polypeptide(L)'
;MFDLVIKNGLCFIDDRFVECNIGIEGNRIASISKEKLRGEEEINAKDCLVLPGFFNAHTHSAMTLLRGYAEALPLKEWLEKVWKIEAKLNETSIYWGAMIACIEMLKHGFTCFADMYIHMDSVAKAVQDTGIRA
;
A
#
# COMPACT_ATOMS: atom_id res chain seq x y z
N MET A 1 2.44 22.36 -17.93
CA MET A 1 1.60 22.34 -16.72
C MET A 1 1.65 20.90 -16.25
N PHE A 2 1.83 20.65 -14.96
CA PHE A 2 1.93 19.27 -14.45
C PHE A 2 0.54 18.63 -14.37
N ASP A 3 0.44 17.30 -14.36
CA ASP A 3 -0.85 16.62 -14.18
C ASP A 3 -1.33 16.80 -12.73
N LEU A 4 -0.43 16.62 -11.76
CA LEU A 4 -0.68 16.85 -10.33
C LEU A 4 0.46 17.64 -9.70
N VAL A 5 0.12 18.59 -8.82
CA VAL A 5 1.09 19.27 -7.96
C VAL A 5 0.73 19.11 -6.48
N ILE A 6 1.69 18.62 -5.69
CA ILE A 6 1.64 18.67 -4.22
C ILE A 6 2.38 19.93 -3.77
N LYS A 7 1.68 20.86 -3.11
CA LYS A 7 2.19 22.20 -2.76
C LYS A 7 2.43 22.37 -1.27
N ASN A 8 3.43 23.18 -0.92
CA ASN A 8 3.69 23.65 0.45
C ASN A 8 3.93 22.54 1.50
N GLY A 9 4.35 21.35 1.05
CA GLY A 9 4.60 20.22 1.94
C GLY A 9 6.00 20.23 2.54
N LEU A 10 6.15 19.72 3.76
CA LEU A 10 7.45 19.37 4.32
C LEU A 10 7.84 17.99 3.79
N CYS A 11 8.64 17.95 2.73
CA CYS A 11 8.94 16.74 1.97
C CYS A 11 10.22 16.08 2.49
N PHE A 12 10.21 14.75 2.61
CA PHE A 12 11.40 13.96 2.94
C PHE A 12 12.17 13.59 1.66
N ILE A 13 13.30 14.26 1.42
CA ILE A 13 14.15 14.14 0.23
C ILE A 13 15.60 14.03 0.68
N ASP A 14 16.35 13.05 0.15
CA ASP A 14 17.78 12.82 0.45
C ASP A 14 18.09 12.89 1.96
N ASP A 15 17.35 12.10 2.73
CA ASP A 15 17.44 11.96 4.19
C ASP A 15 17.20 13.25 4.99
N ARG A 16 16.52 14.23 4.41
CA ARG A 16 16.25 15.53 5.02
C ARG A 16 14.82 15.99 4.76
N PHE A 17 14.31 16.81 5.68
CA PHE A 17 13.03 17.49 5.50
C PHE A 17 13.24 18.86 4.86
N VAL A 18 12.58 19.11 3.73
CA VAL A 18 12.66 20.37 2.99
C VAL A 18 11.26 20.81 2.59
N GLU A 19 10.94 22.09 2.81
CA GLU A 19 9.74 22.69 2.24
C GLU A 19 9.90 22.82 0.72
N CYS A 20 9.04 22.12 -0.03
CA CYS A 20 9.02 22.19 -1.48
C CYS A 20 7.65 21.82 -2.06
N ASN A 21 7.54 22.04 -3.37
CA ASN A 21 6.43 21.61 -4.21
C ASN A 21 6.91 20.47 -5.10
N ILE A 22 6.05 19.47 -5.31
CA ILE A 22 6.33 18.30 -6.15
C ILE A 22 5.38 18.33 -7.35
N GLY A 23 5.92 18.36 -8.56
CA GLY A 23 5.17 18.26 -9.82
C GLY A 23 5.26 16.85 -10.39
N ILE A 24 4.13 16.30 -10.80
CA ILE A 24 3.96 14.93 -11.31
C ILE A 24 3.44 14.99 -12.75
N GLU A 25 4.05 14.20 -13.63
CA GLU A 25 3.59 13.95 -15.01
C GLU A 25 3.47 12.44 -15.21
N GLY A 26 2.30 11.98 -15.65
CA GLY A 26 1.90 10.58 -15.70
C GLY A 26 2.10 9.89 -14.35
N ASN A 27 3.04 8.96 -14.30
CA ASN A 27 3.39 8.18 -13.11
C ASN A 27 4.78 8.51 -12.55
N ARG A 28 5.34 9.68 -12.88
CA ARG A 28 6.70 10.08 -12.48
C ARG A 28 6.70 11.44 -11.79
N ILE A 29 7.58 11.57 -10.80
CA ILE A 29 7.96 12.88 -10.27
C ILE A 29 8.79 13.59 -11.34
N ALA A 30 8.25 14.67 -11.88
CA ALA A 30 8.88 15.45 -12.95
C ALA A 30 9.68 16.64 -12.40
N SER A 31 9.28 17.17 -11.24
CA SER A 31 9.95 18.32 -10.62
C SER A 31 9.81 18.31 -9.09
N ILE A 32 10.87 18.74 -8.41
CA ILE A 32 10.88 19.05 -6.98
C ILE A 32 11.50 20.44 -6.86
N SER A 33 10.74 21.42 -6.38
CA SER A 33 11.16 22.83 -6.40
C SER A 33 10.64 23.63 -5.21
N LYS A 34 11.42 24.60 -4.75
CA LYS A 34 10.95 25.61 -3.78
C LYS A 34 10.02 26.64 -4.43
N GLU A 35 10.15 26.83 -5.74
CA GLU A 35 9.30 27.74 -6.50
C GLU A 35 7.89 27.18 -6.64
N LYS A 36 6.92 28.08 -6.84
CA LYS A 36 5.52 27.71 -7.06
C LYS A 36 5.39 26.94 -8.37
N LEU A 37 4.78 25.75 -8.29
CA LEU A 37 4.39 24.94 -9.45
C LEU A 37 2.88 25.05 -9.68
N ARG A 38 2.43 24.75 -10.90
CA ARG A 38 1.01 24.68 -11.28
C ARG A 38 0.70 23.37 -11.99
N GLY A 39 -0.39 22.73 -11.58
CA GLY A 39 -0.89 21.50 -12.16
C GLY A 39 -2.36 21.57 -12.57
N GLU A 40 -2.81 20.60 -13.33
CA GLU A 40 -4.24 20.38 -13.61
C GLU A 40 -4.98 20.07 -12.30
N GLU A 41 -4.40 19.22 -11.46
CA GLU A 41 -4.80 18.99 -10.08
C GLU A 41 -3.76 19.55 -9.09
N GLU A 42 -4.25 20.05 -7.95
CA GLU A 42 -3.38 20.64 -6.93
C GLU A 42 -3.81 20.21 -5.52
N ILE A 43 -2.88 19.62 -4.77
CA ILE A 43 -3.04 19.26 -3.37
C ILE A 43 -2.24 20.25 -2.52
N ASN A 44 -2.89 20.90 -1.55
CA ASN A 44 -2.18 21.75 -0.58
C ASN A 44 -1.79 20.94 0.64
N ALA A 45 -0.51 20.59 0.76
CA ALA A 45 0.07 19.81 1.85
C ALA A 45 0.71 20.70 2.94
N LYS A 46 0.25 21.96 3.07
CA LYS A 46 0.69 22.84 4.17
C LYS A 46 0.43 22.14 5.51
N ASP A 47 1.42 22.23 6.41
CA ASP A 47 1.39 21.62 7.74
C ASP A 47 1.32 20.08 7.71
N CYS A 48 1.62 19.45 6.56
CA CYS A 48 1.71 18.00 6.38
C CYS A 48 3.13 17.56 6.02
N LEU A 49 3.47 16.33 6.39
CA LEU A 49 4.65 15.63 5.88
C LEU A 49 4.31 14.97 4.54
N VAL A 50 5.21 15.11 3.57
CA VAL A 50 5.14 14.36 2.30
C VAL A 50 6.28 13.36 2.27
N LEU A 51 5.92 12.09 2.34
CA LEU A 51 6.86 10.98 2.44
C LEU A 51 6.73 10.08 1.20
N PRO A 52 7.81 9.35 0.83
CA PRO A 52 7.67 8.18 -0.03
C PRO A 52 6.66 7.19 0.56
N GLY A 53 5.86 6.54 -0.29
CA GLY A 53 4.97 5.49 0.16
C GLY A 53 5.74 4.32 0.78
N PHE A 54 5.19 3.75 1.85
CA PHE A 54 5.85 2.64 2.55
C PHE A 54 5.80 1.33 1.75
N PHE A 55 6.77 0.47 2.00
CA PHE A 55 6.91 -0.85 1.40
C PHE A 55 6.76 -1.92 2.48
N ASN A 56 5.73 -2.75 2.38
CA ASN A 56 5.57 -3.90 3.26
C ASN A 56 6.33 -5.10 2.68
N ALA A 57 7.55 -5.33 3.16
CA ALA A 57 8.46 -6.32 2.57
C ALA A 57 8.02 -7.79 2.76
N HIS A 58 6.97 -8.07 3.55
CA HIS A 58 6.48 -9.43 3.75
C HIS A 58 5.05 -9.45 4.29
N THR A 59 4.16 -10.19 3.63
CA THR A 59 2.81 -10.43 4.13
C THR A 59 2.22 -11.74 3.59
N HIS A 60 1.06 -12.08 4.14
CA HIS A 60 0.14 -13.12 3.68
C HIS A 60 -1.24 -12.47 3.54
N SER A 61 -1.47 -11.78 2.42
CA SER A 61 -2.52 -10.77 2.25
C SER A 61 -3.93 -11.28 2.56
N ALA A 62 -4.28 -12.49 2.11
CA ALA A 62 -5.61 -13.06 2.35
C ALA A 62 -5.83 -13.59 3.78
N MET A 63 -4.79 -13.65 4.62
CA MET A 63 -4.94 -13.98 6.05
C MET A 63 -5.67 -12.90 6.85
N THR A 64 -5.96 -11.73 6.25
CA THR A 64 -6.89 -10.75 6.85
C THR A 64 -8.24 -11.36 7.20
N LEU A 65 -8.69 -12.38 6.47
CA LEU A 65 -9.91 -13.15 6.76
C LEU A 65 -9.80 -14.00 8.04
N LEU A 66 -8.58 -14.30 8.48
CA LEU A 66 -8.28 -15.11 9.66
C LEU A 66 -7.87 -14.24 10.86
N ARG A 67 -7.98 -12.90 10.76
CA ARG A 67 -7.60 -11.97 11.82
C ARG A 67 -8.33 -12.30 13.12
N GLY A 68 -7.58 -12.62 14.18
CA GLY A 68 -8.12 -12.97 15.50
C GLY A 68 -8.67 -14.39 15.64
N TYR A 69 -8.52 -15.26 14.62
CA TYR A 69 -9.08 -16.62 14.65
C TYR A 69 -8.33 -17.57 15.60
N ALA A 70 -7.00 -17.48 15.65
CA ALA A 70 -6.14 -18.37 16.41
C ALA A 70 -5.13 -17.53 17.19
N GLU A 71 -5.45 -17.26 18.45
CA GLU A 71 -4.65 -16.41 19.36
C GLU A 71 -4.09 -17.25 20.51
N ALA A 72 -2.99 -16.79 21.11
CA ALA A 72 -2.40 -17.37 22.31
C ALA A 72 -2.05 -18.88 22.22
N LEU A 73 -1.58 -19.33 21.05
CA LEU A 73 -1.16 -20.72 20.81
C LEU A 73 0.33 -20.80 20.46
N PRO A 74 1.01 -21.91 20.79
CA PRO A 74 2.31 -22.24 20.21
C PRO A 74 2.22 -22.32 18.68
N LEU A 75 3.31 -21.96 17.99
CA LEU A 75 3.36 -21.87 16.52
C LEU A 75 2.81 -23.12 15.81
N LYS A 76 3.19 -24.33 16.27
CA LYS A 76 2.74 -25.58 15.65
C LYS A 76 1.22 -25.74 15.73
N GLU A 77 0.64 -25.49 16.90
CA GLU A 77 -0.81 -25.58 17.12
C GLU A 77 -1.57 -24.51 16.34
N TRP A 78 -0.98 -23.32 16.23
CA TRP A 78 -1.50 -22.24 15.39
C TRP A 78 -1.53 -22.65 13.91
N LEU A 79 -0.41 -23.16 13.37
CA LEU A 79 -0.31 -23.62 11.97
C LEU A 79 -1.34 -24.72 11.66
N GLU A 80 -1.44 -25.73 12.53
CA GLU A 80 -2.40 -26.82 12.36
C GLU A 80 -3.87 -26.34 12.34
N LYS A 81 -4.19 -25.24 13.03
CA LYS A 81 -5.52 -24.60 12.97
C LYS A 81 -5.69 -23.76 11.72
N VAL A 82 -4.71 -22.94 11.38
CA VAL A 82 -4.74 -22.06 10.19
C VAL A 82 -4.85 -22.88 8.91
N TRP A 83 -4.02 -23.92 8.75
CA TRP A 83 -4.04 -24.79 7.56
C TRP A 83 -5.40 -25.47 7.34
N LYS A 84 -6.13 -25.81 8.41
CA LYS A 84 -7.49 -26.37 8.29
C LYS A 84 -8.50 -25.37 7.74
N ILE A 85 -8.29 -24.07 7.96
CA ILE A 85 -9.12 -23.00 7.40
C ILE A 85 -8.65 -22.67 5.98
N GLU A 86 -7.35 -22.52 5.76
CA GLU A 86 -6.76 -22.26 4.45
C GLU A 86 -7.15 -23.32 3.41
N ALA A 87 -7.20 -24.59 3.80
CA ALA A 87 -7.65 -25.68 2.94
C ALA A 87 -9.12 -25.56 2.47
N LYS A 88 -9.90 -24.66 3.07
CA LYS A 88 -11.29 -24.35 2.68
C LYS A 88 -11.42 -23.04 1.91
N LEU A 89 -10.35 -22.24 1.85
CA LEU A 89 -10.35 -21.01 1.07
C LEU A 89 -10.27 -21.35 -0.41
N ASN A 90 -11.05 -20.64 -1.20
CA ASN A 90 -11.01 -20.72 -2.65
C ASN A 90 -10.55 -19.37 -3.23
N GLU A 91 -10.34 -19.32 -4.54
CA GLU A 91 -9.93 -18.12 -5.29
C GLU A 91 -10.77 -16.88 -4.96
N THR A 92 -12.09 -17.03 -4.80
CA THR A 92 -12.98 -15.92 -4.44
C THR A 92 -12.70 -15.41 -3.03
N SER A 93 -12.51 -16.30 -2.06
CA SER A 93 -12.11 -15.89 -0.70
C SER A 93 -10.74 -15.22 -0.72
N ILE A 94 -9.76 -15.75 -1.46
CA ILE A 94 -8.42 -15.17 -1.57
C ILE A 94 -8.46 -13.77 -2.17
N TYR A 95 -9.19 -13.58 -3.27
CA TYR A 95 -9.37 -12.26 -3.89
C TYR A 95 -9.91 -11.24 -2.89
N TRP A 96 -10.99 -11.55 -2.16
CA TRP A 96 -11.58 -10.62 -1.22
C TRP A 96 -10.72 -10.38 0.03
N GLY A 97 -10.00 -11.40 0.51
CA GLY A 97 -9.03 -11.23 1.60
C GLY A 97 -7.87 -10.31 1.20
N ALA A 98 -7.31 -10.53 0.00
CA ALA A 98 -6.26 -9.67 -0.55
C ALA A 98 -6.76 -8.25 -0.81
N MET A 99 -8.00 -8.08 -1.31
CA MET A 99 -8.63 -6.76 -1.50
C MET A 99 -8.73 -5.98 -0.19
N ILE A 100 -9.15 -6.63 0.90
CA ILE A 100 -9.19 -6.01 2.24
C ILE A 100 -7.78 -5.58 2.66
N ALA A 101 -6.77 -6.44 2.48
CA ALA A 101 -5.39 -6.11 2.80
C ALA A 101 -4.86 -4.92 2.00
N CYS A 102 -5.14 -4.86 0.69
CA CYS A 102 -4.73 -3.76 -0.18
C CYS A 102 -5.34 -2.42 0.26
N ILE A 103 -6.64 -2.39 0.56
CA ILE A 103 -7.33 -1.18 1.05
C ILE A 103 -6.77 -0.75 2.40
N GLU A 104 -6.53 -1.68 3.32
CA GLU A 104 -5.93 -1.41 4.62
C GLU A 104 -4.53 -0.82 4.46
N MET A 105 -3.69 -1.39 3.60
CA MET A 105 -2.34 -0.89 3.29
C MET A 105 -2.37 0.53 2.72
N LEU A 106 -3.19 0.79 1.71
CA LEU A 106 -3.32 2.12 1.09
C LEU A 106 -3.76 3.17 2.12
N LYS A 107 -4.69 2.83 3.03
CA LYS A 107 -5.14 3.72 4.11
C LYS A 107 -4.04 4.06 5.11
N HIS A 108 -3.01 3.23 5.24
CA HIS A 108 -1.89 3.44 6.16
C HIS A 108 -0.60 3.88 5.45
N GLY A 109 -0.69 4.31 4.20
CA GLY A 109 0.45 4.86 3.45
C GLY A 109 1.38 3.83 2.84
N PHE A 110 1.02 2.54 2.85
CA PHE A 110 1.74 1.52 2.09
C PHE A 110 1.31 1.56 0.63
N THR A 111 2.29 1.61 -0.27
CA THR A 111 2.06 1.67 -1.72
C THR A 111 2.62 0.48 -2.48
N CYS A 112 3.29 -0.43 -1.75
CA CYS A 112 3.89 -1.64 -2.27
C CYS A 112 3.95 -2.71 -1.17
N PHE A 113 3.80 -3.97 -1.53
CA PHE A 113 4.01 -5.09 -0.62
C PHE A 113 4.62 -6.31 -1.32
N ALA A 114 5.18 -7.26 -0.58
CA ALA A 114 5.59 -8.55 -1.13
C ALA A 114 4.78 -9.66 -0.44
N ASP A 115 4.09 -10.48 -1.24
CA ASP A 115 3.15 -11.48 -0.75
C ASP A 115 3.58 -12.90 -1.09
N MET A 116 3.22 -13.83 -0.21
CA MET A 116 3.34 -15.25 -0.45
C MET A 116 2.08 -15.93 0.06
N TYR A 117 1.27 -16.50 -0.82
CA TYR A 117 0.06 -17.19 -0.41
C TYR A 117 -0.41 -18.23 -1.42
N ILE A 118 -1.48 -18.96 -1.08
CA ILE A 118 -2.21 -19.81 -2.02
C ILE A 118 -3.05 -18.96 -2.99
N HIS A 119 -3.30 -19.47 -4.20
CA HIS A 119 -4.07 -18.78 -5.25
C HIS A 119 -3.56 -17.36 -5.59
N MET A 120 -2.25 -17.24 -5.86
CA MET A 120 -1.61 -15.95 -6.16
C MET A 120 -2.23 -15.20 -7.35
N ASP A 121 -2.86 -15.88 -8.31
CA ASP A 121 -3.58 -15.20 -9.40
C ASP A 121 -4.74 -14.35 -8.89
N SER A 122 -5.43 -14.80 -7.83
CA SER A 122 -6.50 -14.04 -7.17
C SER A 122 -5.95 -12.84 -6.40
N VAL A 123 -4.78 -12.99 -5.77
CA VAL A 123 -4.06 -11.87 -5.14
C VAL A 123 -3.65 -10.84 -6.20
N ALA A 124 -3.03 -11.29 -7.30
CA ALA A 124 -2.61 -10.43 -8.40
C ALA A 124 -3.80 -9.65 -9.01
N LYS A 125 -4.97 -10.27 -9.11
CA LYS A 125 -6.19 -9.59 -9.54
C LYS A 125 -6.62 -8.47 -8.57
N ALA A 126 -6.58 -8.72 -7.26
CA ALA A 126 -6.87 -7.69 -6.26
C ALA A 126 -5.85 -6.53 -6.30
N VAL A 127 -4.57 -6.84 -6.52
CA VAL A 127 -3.51 -5.82 -6.73
C VAL A 127 -3.83 -4.96 -7.95
N GLN A 128 -4.16 -5.58 -9.09
CA GLN A 128 -4.52 -4.88 -10.31
C GLN A 128 -5.74 -3.96 -10.12
N ASP A 129 -6.79 -4.45 -9.44
CA ASP A 129 -8.04 -3.72 -9.28
C ASP A 129 -7.93 -2.56 -8.28
N THR A 130 -6.97 -2.60 -7.36
CA THR A 130 -6.72 -1.51 -6.40
C THR A 130 -5.66 -0.51 -6.87
N GLY A 131 -4.78 -0.91 -7.79
CA GLY A 131 -3.68 -0.08 -8.27
C GLY A 131 -2.49 0.04 -7.30
N ILE A 132 -2.50 -0.70 -6.18
CA ILE A 132 -1.30 -0.84 -5.33
C ILE A 132 -0.22 -1.64 -6.08
N ARG A 133 1.05 -1.50 -5.70
CA ARG A 133 2.13 -2.36 -6.24
C ARG A 133 2.30 -3.62 -5.39
N ALA A 134 2.71 -4.71 -6.02
CA ALA A 134 3.16 -5.93 -5.38
C ALA A 134 4.27 -6.60 -6.19
#